data_AF-A0A067SGV9-F1
#
_entry.id   AF-A0A067SGV9-F1
#
_cell.length_a   1.000
_cell.length_b   1.000
_cell.length_c   1.000
_cell.angle_alpha   90.00
_cell.angle_beta   90.00
_cell.angle_gamma   90.00
#
_symmetry.space_group_name_H-M   'P 1'
#
loop_
_entity.id
_entity.type
_entity.pdbx_description
1 polymer ?
#
loop_
_entity_poly.entity_id
_entity_poly.type
_entity_poly.pdbx_seq_one_letter_code
_entity_poly.pdbx_strand_id
1 'polypeptide(L)'
;MKTTENNENELGDYEAMLESGDYEEGLDALTLQSFIEDLQDKIKKSKKTIGNKKAKLSVDGRLNLTKLMGNEFLKIRMNALALKQRIRDRLRQRKFELEGLVRAYRNTVNQAKLQKHTDQQIKKKEPGIQKLAQSYNKLCKELVKLIQSKKAPKGALAPMEIELEGLFKLDVDDEIWQDIGLTDESDDQFDVPLWLGDEDVRAGIKLLLEHDCCLEEERRLKAEKISMHQWMQEEWVTVATAIKWSEEDPGLVYQLNERKNYLLRLCLNWEPTIRQIPAILEGSWGPSLDELAEARKFEYTENVIMVNNNGDGDENDEEDNESELSEEKMLLDESELMDNLETEGLQDDFSDSDNEMLM
;
A
#
# COMPACT_ATOMS: atom_id res chain seq x y z
N MET A 1 -21.59 -21.26 -3.71
CA MET A 1 -22.55 -22.15 -3.03
C MET A 1 -23.32 -21.36 -1.99
N LYS A 2 -22.67 -20.77 -0.96
CA LYS A 2 -23.35 -19.77 -0.11
C LYS A 2 -23.93 -18.60 -0.92
N THR A 3 -23.19 -18.06 -1.88
CA THR A 3 -23.70 -17.01 -2.80
C THR A 3 -24.82 -17.45 -3.74
N THR A 4 -24.90 -18.74 -4.10
CA THR A 4 -26.03 -19.20 -4.93
C THR A 4 -27.27 -19.47 -4.08
N GLU A 5 -27.06 -19.87 -2.82
CA GLU A 5 -28.09 -20.14 -1.81
C GLU A 5 -28.66 -18.83 -1.25
N ASN A 6 -27.83 -17.79 -1.07
CA ASN A 6 -28.27 -16.43 -0.71
C ASN A 6 -29.13 -15.83 -1.84
N ASN A 7 -28.62 -15.84 -3.08
CA ASN A 7 -29.39 -15.35 -4.21
C ASN A 7 -30.69 -16.15 -4.43
N GLU A 8 -30.74 -17.44 -4.08
CA GLU A 8 -31.96 -18.26 -4.13
C GLU A 8 -32.95 -17.91 -3.02
N ASN A 9 -32.47 -17.51 -1.84
CA ASN A 9 -33.31 -17.02 -0.74
C ASN A 9 -33.85 -15.61 -1.05
N GLU A 10 -32.99 -14.68 -1.47
CA GLU A 10 -33.38 -13.32 -1.89
C GLU A 10 -34.38 -13.35 -3.05
N LEU A 11 -34.20 -14.27 -4.00
CA LEU A 11 -35.19 -14.52 -5.04
C LEU A 11 -36.54 -14.96 -4.45
N GLY A 12 -36.53 -15.84 -3.47
CA GLY A 12 -37.74 -16.29 -2.77
C GLY A 12 -38.43 -15.16 -2.01
N ASP A 13 -37.66 -14.26 -1.40
CA ASP A 13 -38.17 -13.10 -0.67
C ASP A 13 -38.82 -12.08 -1.64
N TYR A 14 -38.17 -11.79 -2.77
CA TYR A 14 -38.77 -10.93 -3.81
C TYR A 14 -39.96 -11.56 -4.52
N GLU A 15 -39.97 -12.87 -4.75
CA GLU A 15 -41.13 -13.60 -5.28
C GLU A 15 -42.31 -13.57 -4.28
N ALA A 16 -42.03 -13.67 -2.97
CA ALA A 16 -43.04 -13.55 -1.91
C ALA A 16 -43.58 -12.12 -1.73
N MET A 17 -42.75 -11.09 -1.90
CA MET A 17 -43.18 -9.68 -1.94
C MET A 17 -44.10 -9.40 -3.14
N LEU A 18 -43.82 -10.04 -4.28
CA LEU A 18 -44.64 -9.93 -5.49
C LEU A 18 -45.99 -10.67 -5.37
N GLU A 19 -46.03 -11.80 -4.65
CA GLU A 19 -47.25 -12.57 -4.38
C GLU A 19 -48.14 -11.95 -3.29
N SER A 20 -47.54 -11.33 -2.26
CA SER A 20 -48.27 -10.67 -1.17
C SER A 20 -48.81 -9.29 -1.57
N GLY A 21 -48.18 -8.63 -2.55
CA GLY A 21 -48.58 -7.31 -3.05
C GLY A 21 -48.32 -6.17 -2.05
N ASP A 22 -47.55 -6.45 -0.99
CA ASP A 22 -47.12 -5.48 0.01
C ASP A 22 -45.70 -5.03 -0.38
N TYR A 23 -45.64 -3.91 -1.08
CA TYR A 23 -44.37 -3.35 -1.57
C TYR A 23 -43.85 -2.32 -0.56
N GLU A 24 -42.55 -2.34 -0.30
CA GLU A 24 -41.90 -1.28 0.48
C GLU A 24 -42.06 0.11 -0.19
N GLU A 25 -42.10 1.17 0.62
CA GLU A 25 -42.30 2.55 0.14
C GLU A 25 -41.24 2.94 -0.91
N GLY A 26 -41.64 2.91 -2.19
CA GLY A 26 -40.81 3.33 -3.33
C GLY A 26 -40.46 2.21 -4.32
N LEU A 27 -40.77 0.95 -4.03
CA LEU A 27 -40.58 -0.17 -4.96
C LEU A 27 -41.85 -0.39 -5.81
N ASP A 28 -41.75 -0.17 -7.13
CA ASP A 28 -42.80 -0.51 -8.08
C ASP A 28 -42.70 -1.98 -8.50
N ALA A 29 -43.83 -2.60 -8.81
CA ALA A 29 -43.89 -4.01 -9.23
C ALA A 29 -42.98 -4.31 -10.44
N LEU A 30 -42.77 -3.31 -11.31
CA LEU A 30 -41.86 -3.40 -12.46
C LEU A 30 -40.38 -3.45 -12.05
N THR A 31 -39.99 -2.71 -11.00
CA THR A 31 -38.61 -2.69 -10.48
C THR A 31 -38.26 -4.02 -9.79
N LEU A 32 -39.19 -4.57 -9.02
CA LEU A 32 -39.06 -5.91 -8.44
C LEU A 32 -38.96 -7.01 -9.49
N GLN A 33 -39.75 -6.94 -10.57
CA GLN A 33 -39.64 -7.89 -11.69
C GLN A 33 -38.26 -7.83 -12.34
N SER A 34 -37.68 -6.63 -12.53
CA SER A 34 -36.33 -6.52 -13.08
C SER A 34 -35.27 -7.10 -12.15
N PHE A 35 -35.38 -6.91 -10.84
CA PHE A 35 -34.45 -7.51 -9.87
C PHE A 35 -34.57 -9.03 -9.82
N ILE A 36 -35.79 -9.57 -9.90
CA ILE A 36 -36.03 -11.02 -10.01
C ILE A 36 -35.39 -11.56 -11.29
N GLU A 37 -35.62 -10.93 -12.45
CA GLU A 37 -35.01 -11.35 -13.71
C GLU A 37 -33.48 -11.35 -13.63
N ASP A 38 -32.88 -10.29 -13.06
CA ASP A 38 -31.43 -10.17 -12.87
C ASP A 38 -30.87 -11.24 -11.92
N LEU A 39 -31.55 -11.52 -10.81
CA LEU A 39 -31.17 -12.57 -9.87
C LEU A 39 -31.32 -13.96 -10.48
N GLN A 40 -32.40 -14.24 -11.22
CA GLN A 40 -32.56 -15.49 -11.98
C GLN A 40 -31.43 -15.67 -12.98
N ASP A 41 -31.03 -14.62 -13.67
CA ASP A 41 -29.93 -14.64 -14.62
C ASP A 41 -28.58 -14.88 -13.93
N LYS A 42 -28.32 -14.22 -12.80
CA LYS A 42 -27.13 -14.45 -11.95
C LYS A 42 -27.06 -15.90 -11.46
N ILE A 43 -28.19 -16.46 -10.98
CA ILE A 43 -28.30 -17.86 -10.54
C ILE A 43 -28.05 -18.81 -11.72
N LYS A 44 -28.65 -18.56 -12.88
CA LYS A 44 -28.50 -19.38 -14.09
C LYS A 44 -27.07 -19.37 -14.60
N LYS A 45 -26.42 -18.21 -14.66
CA LYS A 45 -24.99 -18.07 -15.02
C LYS A 45 -24.09 -18.82 -14.03
N SER A 46 -24.37 -18.72 -12.73
CA SER A 46 -23.65 -19.44 -11.68
C SER A 46 -23.83 -20.96 -11.76
N LYS A 47 -25.06 -21.44 -11.96
CA LYS A 47 -25.36 -22.87 -12.16
C LYS A 47 -24.68 -23.42 -13.42
N LYS A 48 -24.69 -22.66 -14.52
CA LYS A 48 -24.03 -23.04 -15.78
C LYS A 48 -22.51 -23.13 -15.63
N THR A 49 -21.87 -22.17 -14.95
CA THR A 49 -20.42 -22.21 -14.70
C THR A 49 -20.03 -23.37 -13.78
N ILE A 50 -20.80 -23.65 -12.74
CA ILE A 50 -20.63 -24.84 -11.88
C ILE A 50 -20.79 -26.13 -12.70
N GLY A 51 -21.83 -26.21 -13.53
CA GLY A 51 -22.08 -27.34 -14.42
C GLY A 51 -20.92 -27.59 -15.40
N ASN A 52 -20.40 -26.54 -16.02
CA ASN A 52 -19.24 -26.62 -16.91
C ASN A 52 -17.97 -27.10 -16.20
N LYS A 53 -17.72 -26.60 -14.98
CA LYS A 53 -16.58 -27.03 -14.16
C LYS A 53 -16.73 -28.50 -13.72
N LYS A 54 -17.92 -28.93 -13.33
CA LYS A 54 -18.24 -30.34 -13.00
C LYS A 54 -18.13 -31.25 -14.22
N ALA A 55 -18.50 -30.75 -15.40
CA ALA A 55 -18.42 -31.48 -16.66
C ALA A 55 -16.97 -31.82 -17.05
N LYS A 56 -16.03 -30.91 -16.75
CA LYS A 56 -14.58 -31.09 -16.98
C LYS A 56 -13.93 -32.14 -16.08
N LEU A 57 -14.58 -32.53 -14.98
CA LEU A 57 -14.09 -33.58 -14.10
C LEU A 57 -14.42 -34.97 -14.68
N SER A 58 -13.47 -35.91 -14.53
CA SER A 58 -13.67 -37.33 -14.83
C SER A 58 -14.78 -37.93 -13.97
N VAL A 59 -15.30 -39.11 -14.33
CA VAL A 59 -16.36 -39.80 -13.56
C VAL A 59 -15.94 -40.00 -12.11
N ASP A 60 -14.69 -40.39 -11.86
CA ASP A 60 -14.13 -40.54 -10.52
C ASP A 60 -13.94 -39.19 -9.81
N GLY A 61 -13.51 -38.16 -10.53
CA GLY A 61 -13.41 -36.78 -10.02
C GLY A 61 -14.76 -36.21 -9.56
N ARG A 62 -15.86 -36.56 -10.24
CA ARG A 62 -17.22 -36.15 -9.84
C ARG A 62 -17.68 -36.87 -8.57
N LEU A 63 -17.37 -38.16 -8.42
CA LEU A 63 -17.68 -38.93 -7.21
C LEU A 63 -16.88 -38.44 -6.01
N ASN A 64 -15.59 -38.17 -6.19
CA ASN A 64 -14.75 -37.59 -5.14
C ASN A 64 -15.23 -36.18 -4.76
N LEU A 65 -15.60 -35.35 -5.73
CA LEU A 65 -16.22 -34.04 -5.45
C LEU A 65 -17.50 -34.18 -4.62
N THR A 66 -18.38 -35.14 -4.93
CA THR A 66 -19.59 -35.34 -4.11
C THR A 66 -19.29 -35.77 -2.67
N LYS A 67 -18.25 -36.58 -2.45
CA LYS A 67 -17.79 -36.95 -1.10
C LYS A 67 -17.16 -35.77 -0.36
N LEU A 68 -16.34 -34.98 -1.06
CA LEU A 68 -15.63 -33.83 -0.50
C LEU A 68 -16.58 -32.67 -0.17
N MET A 69 -17.62 -32.43 -0.98
CA MET A 69 -18.64 -31.42 -0.68
C MET A 69 -19.43 -31.72 0.60
N GLY A 70 -19.56 -32.99 0.98
CA GLY A 70 -20.21 -33.40 2.22
C GLY A 70 -19.34 -33.25 3.46
N ASN A 71 -18.04 -32.94 3.30
CA ASN A 71 -17.13 -32.78 4.43
C ASN A 71 -17.12 -31.33 4.92
N GLU A 72 -17.79 -31.10 6.05
CA GLU A 72 -17.90 -29.80 6.72
C GLU A 72 -16.52 -29.21 7.07
N PHE A 73 -15.59 -30.04 7.54
CA PHE A 73 -14.23 -29.62 7.88
C PHE A 73 -13.50 -29.05 6.65
N LEU A 74 -13.57 -29.74 5.52
CA LEU A 74 -12.91 -29.31 4.29
C LEU A 74 -13.53 -28.01 3.75
N LYS A 75 -14.86 -27.88 3.82
CA LYS A 75 -15.57 -26.65 3.43
C LYS A 75 -15.10 -25.45 4.24
N ILE A 76 -15.01 -25.59 5.56
CA ILE A 76 -14.54 -24.52 6.45
C ILE A 76 -13.06 -24.21 6.20
N ARG A 77 -12.21 -25.24 6.07
CA ARG A 77 -10.77 -25.08 5.77
C ARG A 77 -10.55 -24.31 4.47
N MET A 78 -11.29 -24.66 3.42
CA MET A 78 -11.16 -24.00 2.11
C MET A 78 -11.71 -22.56 2.12
N ASN A 79 -12.78 -22.29 2.88
CA ASN A 79 -13.27 -20.94 3.08
C ASN A 79 -12.26 -20.08 3.87
N ALA A 80 -11.63 -20.64 4.91
CA ALA A 80 -10.59 -19.96 5.67
C ALA A 80 -9.39 -19.62 4.79
N LEU A 81 -8.93 -20.54 3.95
CA LEU A 81 -7.86 -20.29 2.98
C LEU A 81 -8.21 -19.16 2.00
N ALA A 82 -9.43 -19.17 1.45
CA ALA A 82 -9.89 -18.12 0.54
C ALA A 82 -9.96 -16.75 1.22
N LEU A 83 -10.41 -16.68 2.48
CA LEU A 83 -10.38 -15.43 3.26
C LEU A 83 -8.95 -14.98 3.53
N LYS A 84 -8.04 -15.89 3.92
CA LYS A 84 -6.63 -15.56 4.16
C LYS A 84 -5.95 -14.99 2.91
N GLN A 85 -6.22 -15.57 1.73
CA GLN A 85 -5.74 -15.02 0.44
C GLN A 85 -6.27 -13.61 0.19
N ARG A 86 -7.59 -13.38 0.37
CA ARG A 86 -8.19 -12.04 0.20
C ARG A 86 -7.62 -11.00 1.17
N ILE A 87 -7.37 -11.38 2.42
CA ILE A 87 -6.75 -10.49 3.41
C ILE A 87 -5.34 -10.13 2.94
N ARG A 88 -4.53 -11.11 2.50
CA ARG A 88 -3.19 -10.86 1.93
C ARG A 88 -3.23 -9.92 0.73
N ASP A 89 -4.17 -10.11 -0.18
CA ASP A 89 -4.34 -9.24 -1.36
C ASP A 89 -4.64 -7.79 -0.96
N ARG A 90 -5.60 -7.59 -0.04
CA ARG A 90 -5.97 -6.26 0.43
C ARG A 90 -4.85 -5.58 1.21
N LEU A 91 -4.08 -6.33 2.01
CA LEU A 91 -2.92 -5.79 2.72
C LEU A 91 -1.79 -5.39 1.77
N ARG A 92 -1.53 -6.20 0.73
CA ARG A 92 -0.58 -5.85 -0.33
C ARG A 92 -1.01 -4.59 -1.09
N GLN A 93 -2.27 -4.55 -1.52
CA GLN A 93 -2.82 -3.39 -2.23
C GLN A 93 -2.69 -2.12 -1.39
N ARG A 94 -3.05 -2.17 -0.10
CA ARG A 94 -2.85 -1.05 0.83
C ARG A 94 -1.38 -0.61 0.91
N LYS A 95 -0.44 -1.56 0.99
CA LYS A 95 0.99 -1.24 1.05
C LYS A 95 1.46 -0.55 -0.23
N PHE A 96 1.05 -1.04 -1.40
CA PHE A 96 1.37 -0.41 -2.69
C PHE A 96 0.74 0.98 -2.83
N GLU A 97 -0.51 1.16 -2.40
CA GLU A 97 -1.15 2.47 -2.34
C GLU A 97 -0.31 3.44 -1.50
N LEU A 98 0.05 3.05 -0.26
CA LEU A 98 0.91 3.84 0.62
C LEU A 98 2.29 4.17 0.02
N GLU A 99 2.97 3.19 -0.60
CA GLU A 99 4.28 3.42 -1.23
C GLU A 99 4.19 4.32 -2.47
N GLY A 100 3.16 4.13 -3.30
CA GLY A 100 2.87 5.00 -4.44
C GLY A 100 2.65 6.45 -3.99
N LEU A 101 1.93 6.64 -2.89
CA LEU A 101 1.69 7.93 -2.28
C LEU A 101 2.97 8.56 -1.72
N VAL A 102 3.82 7.80 -1.02
CA VAL A 102 5.13 8.30 -0.54
C VAL A 102 6.00 8.77 -1.71
N ARG A 103 5.93 8.11 -2.87
CA ARG A 103 6.66 8.54 -4.09
C ARG A 103 6.04 9.80 -4.70
N ALA A 104 4.72 9.90 -4.81
CA ALA A 104 4.04 11.11 -5.29
C ALA A 104 4.26 12.31 -4.35
N TYR A 105 4.33 12.05 -3.05
CA TYR A 105 4.59 13.01 -1.99
C TYR A 105 5.99 13.64 -2.08
N ARG A 106 7.00 12.91 -2.56
CA ARG A 106 8.33 13.47 -2.82
C ARG A 106 8.35 14.47 -3.99
N ASN A 107 7.31 14.46 -4.83
CA ASN A 107 7.31 15.15 -6.11
C ASN A 107 6.32 16.33 -6.18
N THR A 108 5.57 16.65 -5.11
CA THR A 108 4.51 17.68 -5.14
C THR A 108 4.54 18.62 -3.92
N VAL A 109 4.28 19.91 -4.13
CA VAL A 109 4.43 21.00 -3.14
C VAL A 109 3.17 21.17 -2.24
N ASN A 110 2.01 20.61 -2.63
CA ASN A 110 0.74 20.84 -1.92
C ASN A 110 0.43 19.73 -0.88
N GLN A 111 0.99 19.90 0.32
CA GLN A 111 1.21 18.84 1.31
C GLN A 111 -0.04 18.41 2.11
N ALA A 112 -0.94 19.34 2.44
CA ALA A 112 -1.94 19.11 3.51
C ALA A 112 -3.31 18.58 3.02
N LYS A 113 -3.75 18.94 1.81
CA LYS A 113 -5.07 18.53 1.28
C LYS A 113 -5.05 17.09 0.76
N LEU A 114 -3.97 16.69 0.08
CA LEU A 114 -3.78 15.33 -0.43
C LEU A 114 -3.65 14.31 0.72
N GLN A 115 -2.95 14.66 1.80
CA GLN A 115 -2.85 13.82 3.00
C GLN A 115 -4.23 13.55 3.62
N LYS A 116 -5.07 14.58 3.78
CA LYS A 116 -6.40 14.41 4.38
C LYS A 116 -7.32 13.51 3.55
N HIS A 117 -7.35 13.71 2.23
CA HIS A 117 -8.19 12.88 1.36
C HIS A 117 -7.74 11.41 1.37
N THR A 118 -6.43 11.20 1.37
CA THR A 118 -5.80 9.88 1.37
C THR A 118 -5.97 9.17 2.70
N ASP A 119 -5.71 9.84 3.82
CA ASP A 119 -5.95 9.31 5.15
C ASP A 119 -7.42 8.89 5.32
N GLN A 120 -8.35 9.64 4.72
CA GLN A 120 -9.76 9.28 4.72
C GLN A 120 -10.03 8.03 3.87
N GLN A 121 -9.46 7.90 2.67
CA GLN A 121 -9.60 6.70 1.85
C GLN A 121 -9.00 5.45 2.52
N ILE A 122 -7.81 5.58 3.12
CA ILE A 122 -7.17 4.50 3.87
C ILE A 122 -8.05 4.09 5.05
N LYS A 123 -8.50 5.07 5.87
CA LYS A 123 -9.40 4.84 7.02
C LYS A 123 -10.71 4.17 6.65
N LYS A 124 -11.27 4.45 5.46
CA LYS A 124 -12.49 3.78 4.96
C LYS A 124 -12.26 2.30 4.67
N LYS A 125 -11.08 1.91 4.18
CA LYS A 125 -10.75 0.52 3.81
C LYS A 125 -10.33 -0.36 5.00
N GLU A 126 -9.77 0.22 6.06
CA GLU A 126 -9.33 -0.52 7.28
C GLU A 126 -10.42 -1.39 7.93
N PRO A 127 -11.65 -0.90 8.19
CA PRO A 127 -12.68 -1.71 8.84
C PRO A 127 -13.08 -2.91 7.98
N GLY A 128 -13.04 -2.79 6.65
CA GLY A 128 -13.31 -3.90 5.74
C GLY A 128 -12.28 -5.02 5.86
N ILE A 129 -10.99 -4.68 6.00
CA ILE A 129 -9.92 -5.65 6.18
C ILE A 129 -10.00 -6.30 7.58
N GLN A 130 -10.28 -5.52 8.62
CA GLN A 130 -10.49 -6.04 9.98
C GLN A 130 -11.70 -6.99 10.06
N LYS A 131 -12.82 -6.67 9.40
CA LYS A 131 -13.99 -7.56 9.30
C LYS A 131 -13.65 -8.90 8.65
N LEU A 132 -12.83 -8.88 7.60
CA LEU A 132 -12.35 -10.11 6.95
C LEU A 132 -11.46 -10.94 7.90
N ALA A 133 -10.53 -10.30 8.60
CA ALA A 133 -9.68 -10.96 9.59
C ALA A 133 -10.48 -11.57 10.75
N GLN A 134 -11.47 -10.85 11.27
CA GLN A 134 -12.39 -11.37 12.29
C GLN A 134 -13.18 -12.59 11.78
N SER A 135 -13.66 -12.54 10.53
CA SER A 135 -14.38 -13.66 9.91
C SER A 135 -13.47 -14.88 9.73
N TYR A 136 -12.21 -14.67 9.34
CA TYR A 136 -11.21 -15.73 9.28
C TYR A 136 -10.95 -16.35 10.67
N ASN A 137 -10.78 -15.54 11.72
CA ASN A 137 -10.57 -16.04 13.08
C ASN A 137 -11.78 -16.84 13.60
N LYS A 138 -13.01 -16.46 13.22
CA LYS A 138 -14.22 -17.26 13.51
C LYS A 138 -14.13 -18.66 12.88
N LEU A 139 -13.72 -18.77 11.62
CA LEU A 139 -13.53 -20.06 10.95
C LEU A 139 -12.39 -20.87 11.59
N CYS A 140 -11.31 -20.23 12.04
CA CYS A 140 -10.24 -20.91 12.78
C CYS A 140 -10.77 -21.55 14.07
N LYS A 141 -11.59 -20.83 14.84
CA LYS A 141 -12.25 -21.37 16.04
C LYS A 141 -13.20 -22.53 15.73
N GLU A 142 -13.92 -22.48 14.61
CA GLU A 142 -14.75 -23.60 14.15
C GLU A 142 -13.91 -24.82 13.78
N LEU A 143 -12.78 -24.64 13.10
CA LEU A 143 -11.85 -25.73 12.78
C LEU A 143 -11.27 -26.38 14.04
N VAL A 144 -10.88 -25.57 15.04
CA VAL A 144 -10.42 -26.08 16.35
C VAL A 144 -11.50 -26.94 17.01
N LYS A 145 -12.76 -26.48 17.02
CA LYS A 145 -13.89 -27.26 17.56
C LYS A 145 -14.10 -28.58 16.81
N LEU A 146 -13.98 -28.57 15.48
CA LEU A 146 -14.13 -29.78 14.67
C LEU A 146 -13.00 -30.79 14.90
N ILE A 147 -11.77 -30.32 15.12
CA ILE A 147 -10.62 -31.15 15.50
C ILE A 147 -10.83 -31.76 16.89
N GLN A 148 -11.22 -30.95 17.87
CA GLN A 148 -11.52 -31.43 19.24
C GLN A 148 -12.65 -32.46 19.26
N SER A 149 -13.67 -32.28 18.43
CA SER A 149 -14.80 -33.22 18.28
C SER A 149 -14.49 -34.48 17.45
N LYS A 150 -13.23 -34.65 16.99
CA LYS A 150 -12.76 -35.78 16.16
C LYS A 150 -13.54 -35.95 14.83
N LYS A 151 -14.12 -34.87 14.32
CA LYS A 151 -14.76 -34.83 12.99
C LYS A 151 -13.78 -34.44 11.89
N ALA A 152 -12.54 -34.07 12.25
CA ALA A 152 -11.46 -33.77 11.33
C ALA A 152 -10.66 -35.03 10.93
N PRO A 153 -9.95 -35.02 9.78
CA PRO A 153 -9.00 -36.04 9.41
C PRO A 153 -7.92 -36.28 10.49
N LYS A 154 -7.35 -37.49 10.55
CA LYS A 154 -6.27 -37.81 11.50
C LYS A 154 -5.04 -36.96 11.17
N GLY A 155 -4.49 -36.28 12.17
CA GLY A 155 -3.32 -35.40 11.99
C GLY A 155 -3.67 -33.97 11.58
N ALA A 156 -4.94 -33.61 11.43
CA ALA A 156 -5.35 -32.25 11.07
C ALA A 156 -4.84 -31.22 12.09
N LEU A 157 -4.07 -30.26 11.59
CA LEU A 157 -3.59 -29.10 12.34
C LEU A 157 -4.56 -27.93 12.21
N ALA A 158 -4.78 -27.21 13.31
CA ALA A 158 -5.60 -26.01 13.29
C ALA A 158 -4.79 -24.83 12.72
N PRO A 159 -5.39 -24.01 11.85
CA PRO A 159 -4.77 -22.76 11.43
C PRO A 159 -4.66 -21.76 12.57
N MET A 160 -3.62 -20.93 12.53
CA MET A 160 -3.38 -19.87 13.51
C MET A 160 -4.33 -18.68 13.27
N GLU A 161 -4.82 -18.09 14.36
CA GLU A 161 -5.62 -16.87 14.34
C GLU A 161 -4.73 -15.66 14.00
N ILE A 162 -5.25 -14.73 13.22
CA ILE A 162 -4.54 -13.49 12.88
C ILE A 162 -4.70 -12.50 14.04
N GLU A 163 -3.59 -11.96 14.53
CA GLU A 163 -3.62 -10.87 15.49
C GLU A 163 -4.19 -9.61 14.84
N LEU A 164 -5.25 -9.05 15.44
CA LEU A 164 -5.91 -7.86 14.92
C LEU A 164 -5.13 -6.59 15.29
N GLU A 165 -4.46 -6.61 16.44
CA GLU A 165 -3.54 -5.57 16.86
C GLU A 165 -2.27 -5.66 16.01
N GLY A 166 -1.94 -4.60 15.28
CA GLY A 166 -0.77 -4.62 14.40
C GLY A 166 -0.98 -5.25 13.02
N LEU A 167 -2.21 -5.64 12.64
CA LEU A 167 -2.53 -6.20 11.31
C LEU A 167 -1.99 -5.39 10.11
N PHE A 168 -1.83 -4.08 10.28
CA PHE A 168 -1.35 -3.17 9.24
C PHE A 168 0.15 -2.89 9.31
N LYS A 169 0.85 -3.34 10.36
CA LYS A 169 2.31 -3.29 10.50
C LYS A 169 2.94 -4.53 9.87
N LEU A 170 2.60 -4.73 8.60
CA LEU A 170 2.91 -5.94 7.86
C LEU A 170 4.42 -6.17 7.77
N ASP A 171 4.91 -7.22 8.42
CA ASP A 171 6.29 -7.69 8.32
C ASP A 171 6.37 -8.96 7.45
N VAL A 172 7.56 -9.24 6.93
CA VAL A 172 7.85 -10.42 6.09
C VAL A 172 7.69 -11.71 6.89
N ASP A 173 7.94 -11.65 8.20
CA ASP A 173 7.87 -12.80 9.10
C ASP A 173 6.47 -13.06 9.69
N ASP A 174 5.47 -12.24 9.33
CA ASP A 174 4.13 -12.36 9.89
C ASP A 174 3.47 -13.70 9.54
N GLU A 175 2.78 -14.31 10.51
CA GLU A 175 2.06 -15.59 10.39
C GLU A 175 0.95 -15.57 9.32
N ILE A 176 0.55 -14.38 8.89
CA ILE A 176 -0.40 -14.17 7.80
C ILE A 176 0.09 -14.74 6.47
N TRP A 177 1.40 -14.90 6.30
CA TRP A 177 2.01 -15.46 5.10
C TRP A 177 2.04 -17.00 5.08
N GLN A 178 1.82 -17.65 6.23
CA GLN A 178 1.95 -19.10 6.37
C GLN A 178 0.59 -19.80 6.25
N ASP A 179 0.41 -20.75 5.33
CA ASP A 179 -0.87 -21.45 5.16
C ASP A 179 -0.99 -22.75 6.00
N ILE A 180 -0.34 -22.78 7.18
CA ILE A 180 -0.33 -23.93 8.11
C ILE A 180 -1.76 -24.31 8.49
N GLY A 181 -2.10 -25.60 8.33
CA GLY A 181 -3.43 -26.12 8.65
C GLY A 181 -4.53 -25.78 7.61
N LEU A 182 -4.18 -25.08 6.52
CA LEU A 182 -5.11 -24.70 5.45
C LEU A 182 -4.85 -25.42 4.12
N THR A 183 -3.61 -25.86 3.85
CA THR A 183 -3.23 -26.59 2.63
C THR A 183 -2.83 -28.05 2.92
N ASP A 184 -3.02 -28.91 1.91
CA ASP A 184 -2.62 -30.33 1.94
C ASP A 184 -1.09 -30.51 1.86
N GLU A 185 -0.33 -29.44 1.63
CA GLU A 185 1.16 -29.48 1.68
C GLU A 185 1.69 -29.79 3.08
N SER A 186 0.83 -29.69 4.11
CA SER A 186 1.14 -30.19 5.45
C SER A 186 0.92 -31.70 5.64
N ASP A 187 0.25 -32.36 4.68
CA ASP A 187 0.05 -33.82 4.65
C ASP A 187 1.13 -34.55 3.83
N ASP A 188 1.81 -33.87 2.91
CA ASP A 188 2.98 -34.41 2.23
C ASP A 188 4.24 -34.19 3.09
N GLN A 189 4.94 -35.28 3.39
CA GLN A 189 6.26 -35.31 4.05
C GLN A 189 7.37 -34.70 3.17
N PHE A 190 7.15 -33.56 2.53
CA PHE A 190 8.27 -32.77 2.04
C PHE A 190 8.82 -32.01 3.24
N ASP A 191 10.06 -32.37 3.62
CA ASP A 191 10.83 -31.67 4.64
C ASP A 191 10.69 -30.16 4.43
N VAL A 192 10.22 -29.46 5.46
CA VAL A 192 10.04 -28.00 5.45
C VAL A 192 11.31 -27.39 4.86
N PRO A 193 11.22 -26.60 3.77
CA PRO A 193 12.39 -26.03 3.14
C PRO A 193 13.24 -25.29 4.18
N LEU A 194 14.58 -25.44 4.12
CA LEU A 194 15.48 -24.89 5.13
C LEU A 194 15.34 -23.37 5.32
N TRP A 195 15.06 -22.62 4.24
CA TRP A 195 14.78 -21.19 4.33
C TRP A 195 13.50 -20.85 5.12
N LEU A 196 12.63 -21.81 5.37
CA LEU A 196 11.39 -21.66 6.14
C LEU A 196 11.51 -22.30 7.54
N GLY A 197 12.20 -23.43 7.66
CA GLY A 197 12.27 -24.22 8.90
C GLY A 197 13.54 -24.06 9.74
N ASP A 198 14.62 -23.50 9.18
CA ASP A 198 15.92 -23.35 9.85
C ASP A 198 16.19 -21.86 10.15
N GLU A 199 16.32 -21.54 11.44
CA GLU A 199 16.57 -20.17 11.91
C GLU A 199 17.90 -19.62 11.41
N ASP A 200 18.94 -20.45 11.38
CA ASP A 200 20.28 -20.03 10.97
C ASP A 200 20.30 -19.73 9.47
N VAL A 201 19.56 -20.49 8.67
CA VAL A 201 19.40 -20.23 7.24
C VAL A 201 18.62 -18.94 6.99
N ARG A 202 17.54 -18.69 7.74
CA ARG A 202 16.78 -17.43 7.65
C ARG A 202 17.63 -16.22 8.03
N ALA A 203 18.34 -16.32 9.15
CA ALA A 203 19.25 -15.28 9.60
C ALA A 203 20.37 -15.04 8.57
N GLY A 204 20.95 -16.11 8.02
CA GLY A 204 21.97 -16.03 6.97
C GLY A 204 21.49 -15.33 5.70
N ILE A 205 20.28 -15.63 5.22
CA ILE A 205 19.68 -14.95 4.06
C ILE A 205 19.50 -13.45 4.34
N LYS A 206 18.99 -13.08 5.52
CA LYS A 206 18.81 -11.67 5.91
C LYS A 206 20.14 -10.92 5.93
N LEU A 207 21.16 -11.50 6.55
CA LEU A 207 22.50 -10.91 6.63
C LEU A 207 23.15 -10.75 5.26
N LEU A 208 22.96 -11.72 4.36
CA LEU A 208 23.47 -11.64 2.98
C LEU A 208 22.81 -10.49 2.21
N LEU A 209 21.48 -10.36 2.30
CA LEU A 209 20.73 -9.28 1.65
C LEU A 209 21.12 -7.92 2.21
N GLU A 210 21.28 -7.80 3.53
CA GLU A 210 21.72 -6.55 4.16
C GLU A 210 23.14 -6.16 3.70
N HIS A 211 24.06 -7.13 3.65
CA HIS A 211 25.39 -6.92 3.10
C HIS A 211 25.35 -6.44 1.64
N ASP A 212 24.53 -7.06 0.79
CA ASP A 212 24.39 -6.68 -0.61
C ASP A 212 23.77 -5.27 -0.77
N CYS A 213 22.78 -4.93 0.06
CA CYS A 213 22.23 -3.58 0.16
C CYS A 213 23.30 -2.56 0.60
N CYS A 214 24.14 -2.89 1.58
CA CYS A 214 25.26 -2.02 1.98
C CYS A 214 26.25 -1.79 0.84
N LEU A 215 26.58 -2.84 0.06
CA LEU A 215 27.45 -2.70 -1.11
C LEU A 215 26.83 -1.85 -2.21
N GLU A 216 25.51 -1.95 -2.41
CA GLU A 216 24.78 -1.10 -3.34
C GLU A 216 24.76 0.36 -2.91
N GLU A 217 24.42 0.60 -1.64
CA GLU A 217 24.41 1.93 -1.04
C GLU A 217 25.79 2.58 -1.10
N GLU A 218 26.86 1.83 -0.80
CA GLU A 218 28.23 2.32 -0.92
C GLU A 218 28.56 2.72 -2.37
N ARG A 219 28.15 1.91 -3.36
CA ARG A 219 28.32 2.24 -4.79
C ARG A 219 27.55 3.50 -5.17
N ARG A 220 26.31 3.65 -4.69
CA ARG A 220 25.47 4.84 -4.95
C ARG A 220 26.10 6.10 -4.35
N LEU A 221 26.49 6.06 -3.08
CA LEU A 221 27.12 7.17 -2.37
C LEU A 221 28.42 7.62 -3.04
N LYS A 222 29.23 6.68 -3.54
CA LYS A 222 30.44 7.00 -4.33
C LYS A 222 30.09 7.75 -5.62
N ALA A 223 29.08 7.29 -6.35
CA ALA A 223 28.63 7.94 -7.59
C ALA A 223 28.09 9.35 -7.32
N GLU A 224 27.20 9.50 -6.33
CA GLU A 224 26.65 10.80 -5.92
C GLU A 224 27.76 11.77 -5.49
N LYS A 225 28.73 11.32 -4.69
CA LYS A 225 29.89 12.12 -4.31
C LYS A 225 30.68 12.64 -5.51
N ILE A 226 30.91 11.80 -6.52
CA ILE A 226 31.61 12.21 -7.75
C ILE A 226 30.78 13.26 -8.50
N SER A 227 29.48 13.03 -8.66
CA SER A 227 28.58 13.97 -9.34
C SER A 227 28.51 15.32 -8.63
N MET A 228 28.42 15.34 -7.30
CA MET A 228 28.42 16.57 -6.51
C MET A 228 29.73 17.34 -6.67
N HIS A 229 30.86 16.64 -6.69
CA HIS A 229 32.17 17.26 -6.87
C HIS A 229 32.33 17.87 -8.26
N GLN A 230 31.95 17.13 -9.31
CA GLN A 230 31.98 17.60 -10.70
C GLN A 230 31.07 18.82 -10.91
N TRP A 231 29.82 18.74 -10.43
CA TRP A 231 28.87 19.84 -10.51
C TRP A 231 29.41 21.11 -9.83
N MET A 232 29.96 20.98 -8.62
CA MET A 232 30.51 22.13 -7.91
C MET A 232 31.68 22.76 -8.67
N GLN A 233 32.59 21.95 -9.20
CA GLN A 233 33.71 22.45 -10.01
C GLN A 233 33.22 23.20 -11.25
N GLU A 234 32.27 22.63 -12.00
CA GLU A 234 31.73 23.23 -13.21
C GLU A 234 30.99 24.55 -12.93
N GLU A 235 30.13 24.57 -11.92
CA GLU A 235 29.41 25.77 -11.48
C GLU A 235 30.37 26.86 -11.02
N TRP A 236 31.39 26.48 -10.24
CA TRP A 236 32.39 27.42 -9.75
C TRP A 236 33.15 28.08 -10.89
N VAL A 237 33.63 27.29 -11.85
CA VAL A 237 34.33 27.81 -13.03
C VAL A 237 33.41 28.71 -13.83
N THR A 238 32.16 28.33 -14.03
CA THR A 238 31.16 29.11 -14.79
C THR A 238 30.86 30.46 -14.14
N VAL A 239 30.63 30.50 -12.83
CA VAL A 239 30.40 31.75 -12.11
C VAL A 239 31.65 32.63 -12.12
N ALA A 240 32.82 32.05 -11.89
CA ALA A 240 34.08 32.79 -11.88
C ALA A 240 34.43 33.38 -13.25
N THR A 241 34.11 32.70 -14.36
CA THR A 241 34.29 33.23 -15.72
C THR A 241 33.23 34.29 -16.05
N ALA A 242 31.97 34.08 -15.66
CA ALA A 242 30.90 35.05 -15.86
C ALA A 242 31.19 36.39 -15.17
N ILE A 243 31.74 36.38 -13.95
CA ILE A 243 32.16 37.60 -13.25
C ILE A 243 33.20 38.38 -14.05
N LYS A 244 34.20 37.69 -14.63
CA LYS A 244 35.25 38.33 -15.45
C LYS A 244 34.71 38.90 -16.76
N TRP A 245 33.66 38.32 -17.32
CA TRP A 245 33.08 38.78 -18.59
C TRP A 245 32.05 39.89 -18.41
N SER A 246 31.49 40.04 -17.20
CA SER A 246 30.47 41.02 -16.87
C SER A 246 31.00 42.26 -16.16
N GLU A 247 32.33 42.49 -16.18
CA GLU A 247 32.99 43.61 -15.47
C GLU A 247 32.39 45.00 -15.76
N GLU A 248 31.75 45.17 -16.92
CA GLU A 248 31.12 46.42 -17.35
C GLU A 248 29.72 46.65 -16.75
N ASP A 249 29.09 45.63 -16.15
CA ASP A 249 27.77 45.72 -15.51
C ASP A 249 27.87 45.43 -13.99
N PRO A 250 27.94 46.48 -13.16
CA PRO A 250 28.05 46.34 -11.70
C PRO A 250 26.87 45.59 -11.06
N GLY A 251 25.67 45.66 -11.64
CA GLY A 251 24.48 44.99 -11.10
C GLY A 251 24.55 43.48 -11.31
N LEU A 252 24.97 43.06 -12.50
CA LEU A 252 25.18 41.64 -12.82
C LEU A 252 26.35 41.05 -12.02
N VAL A 253 27.45 41.79 -11.88
CA VAL A 253 28.61 41.37 -11.07
C VAL A 253 28.23 41.17 -9.60
N TYR A 254 27.38 42.03 -9.04
CA TYR A 254 26.88 41.87 -7.68
C TYR A 254 26.12 40.54 -7.53
N GLN A 255 25.16 40.25 -8.41
CA GLN A 255 24.38 39.01 -8.36
C GLN A 255 25.24 37.75 -8.55
N LEU A 256 26.24 37.80 -9.43
CA LEU A 256 27.17 36.69 -9.61
C LEU A 256 28.07 36.47 -8.40
N ASN A 257 28.45 37.53 -7.68
CA ASN A 257 29.18 37.40 -6.41
C ASN A 257 28.29 36.82 -5.30
N GLU A 258 27.01 37.17 -5.24
CA GLU A 258 26.06 36.51 -4.32
C GLU A 258 25.93 35.02 -4.61
N ARG A 259 25.83 34.65 -5.90
CA ARG A 259 25.86 33.24 -6.32
C ARG A 259 27.18 32.56 -5.93
N LYS A 260 28.33 33.23 -6.09
CA LYS A 260 29.64 32.73 -5.66
C LYS A 260 29.69 32.48 -4.14
N ASN A 261 29.18 33.41 -3.35
CA ASN A 261 29.08 33.29 -1.88
C ASN A 261 28.19 32.11 -1.47
N TYR A 262 27.06 31.93 -2.14
CA TYR A 262 26.19 30.76 -1.94
C TYR A 262 26.93 29.44 -2.20
N LEU A 263 27.69 29.35 -3.31
CA LEU A 263 28.47 28.15 -3.64
C LEU A 263 29.57 27.86 -2.60
N LEU A 264 30.20 28.91 -2.03
CA LEU A 264 31.17 28.76 -0.93
C LEU A 264 30.52 28.18 0.33
N ARG A 265 29.36 28.71 0.72
CA ARG A 265 28.57 28.20 1.85
C ARG A 265 28.13 26.75 1.64
N LEU A 266 27.70 26.43 0.42
CA LEU A 266 27.31 25.08 0.04
C LEU A 266 28.51 24.11 0.15
N CYS A 267 29.69 24.50 -0.34
CA CYS A 267 30.94 23.73 -0.16
C CYS A 267 31.26 23.48 1.31
N LEU A 268 31.20 24.51 2.17
CA LEU A 268 31.52 24.40 3.59
C LEU A 268 30.58 23.43 4.33
N ASN A 269 29.31 23.36 3.92
CA ASN A 269 28.35 22.44 4.50
C ASN A 269 28.54 20.99 4.00
N TRP A 270 28.85 20.83 2.72
CA TRP A 270 28.97 19.51 2.08
C TRP A 270 30.30 18.80 2.37
N GLU A 271 31.41 19.54 2.42
CA GLU A 271 32.76 18.99 2.57
C GLU A 271 32.92 18.04 3.79
N PRO A 272 32.46 18.38 5.01
CA PRO A 272 32.66 17.53 6.19
C PRO A 272 31.94 16.19 6.09
N THR A 273 30.73 16.19 5.54
CA THR A 273 29.85 15.01 5.44
C THR A 273 30.35 14.07 4.34
N ILE A 274 30.75 14.63 3.20
CA ILE A 274 31.16 13.88 2.02
C ILE A 274 32.59 13.34 2.14
N ARG A 275 33.44 13.97 2.96
CA ARG A 275 34.80 13.48 3.24
C ARG A 275 34.81 12.08 3.87
N GLN A 276 33.75 11.71 4.59
CA GLN A 276 33.63 10.41 5.24
C GLN A 276 33.41 9.25 4.25
N ILE A 277 32.88 9.55 3.05
CA ILE A 277 32.61 8.54 2.02
C ILE A 277 33.93 8.20 1.31
N PRO A 278 34.39 6.94 1.30
CA PRO A 278 35.64 6.56 0.63
C PRO A 278 35.50 6.69 -0.89
N ALA A 279 36.17 7.66 -1.49
CA ALA A 279 36.28 7.81 -2.95
C ALA A 279 37.58 8.54 -3.29
N ILE A 280 38.22 8.16 -4.40
CA ILE A 280 39.36 8.87 -4.94
C ILE A 280 38.81 10.06 -5.72
N LEU A 281 38.87 11.25 -5.12
CA LEU A 281 38.66 12.52 -5.82
C LEU A 281 40.02 13.18 -5.98
N GLU A 282 40.42 13.46 -7.21
CA GLU A 282 41.61 14.25 -7.52
C GLU A 282 41.22 15.72 -7.70
N GLY A 283 41.79 16.62 -6.90
CA GLY A 283 41.61 18.08 -7.04
C GLY A 283 40.76 18.78 -5.97
N SER A 284 40.66 20.10 -6.08
CA SER A 284 39.80 20.94 -5.22
C SER A 284 38.36 20.97 -5.73
N TRP A 285 37.40 21.32 -4.89
CA TRP A 285 35.97 21.47 -5.26
C TRP A 285 35.69 22.72 -6.12
N GLY A 286 36.72 23.36 -6.69
CA GLY A 286 36.62 24.66 -7.34
C GLY A 286 37.28 25.78 -6.51
N PRO A 287 36.69 26.20 -5.37
CA PRO A 287 37.24 27.25 -4.52
C PRO A 287 38.66 26.94 -4.03
N SER A 288 39.46 28.00 -3.89
CA SER A 288 40.76 27.88 -3.21
C SER A 288 40.59 27.69 -1.70
N LEU A 289 41.60 27.13 -1.04
CA LEU A 289 41.60 26.96 0.42
C LEU A 289 41.51 28.30 1.16
N ASP A 290 42.04 29.36 0.57
CA ASP A 290 41.99 30.72 1.13
C ASP A 290 40.58 31.31 1.02
N GLU A 291 39.89 31.15 -0.12
CA GLU A 291 38.49 31.58 -0.28
C GLU A 291 37.54 30.84 0.66
N LEU A 292 37.77 29.55 0.89
CA LEU A 292 37.00 28.77 1.88
C LEU A 292 37.31 29.20 3.32
N ALA A 293 38.56 29.57 3.63
CA ALA A 293 38.94 30.07 4.93
C ALA A 293 38.34 31.46 5.20
N GLU A 294 38.26 32.32 4.19
CA GLU A 294 37.59 33.62 4.25
C GLU A 294 36.09 33.48 4.41
N ALA A 295 35.43 32.62 3.64
CA ALA A 295 34.00 32.32 3.80
C ALA A 295 33.69 31.77 5.19
N ARG A 296 34.52 30.87 5.72
CA ARG A 296 34.36 30.32 7.08
C ARG A 296 34.53 31.39 8.15
N LYS A 297 35.48 32.32 7.98
CA LYS A 297 35.63 33.47 8.88
C LYS A 297 34.39 34.35 8.82
N PHE A 298 33.90 34.66 7.62
CA PHE A 298 32.72 35.48 7.39
C PHE A 298 31.48 34.88 8.07
N GLU A 299 31.17 33.60 7.84
CA GLU A 299 30.04 32.91 8.49
C GLU A 299 30.15 32.91 10.03
N TYR A 300 31.36 32.73 10.57
CA TYR A 300 31.57 32.77 12.01
C TYR A 300 31.39 34.19 12.58
N THR A 301 31.91 35.23 11.92
CA THR A 301 31.71 36.62 12.35
C THR A 301 30.29 37.13 12.13
N GLU A 302 29.61 36.73 11.07
CA GLU A 302 28.24 37.13 10.77
C GLU A 302 27.23 36.42 11.69
N ASN A 303 27.45 35.14 12.01
CA ASN A 303 26.67 34.45 13.05
C ASN A 303 26.85 35.07 14.44
N VAL A 304 27.98 35.70 14.74
CA VAL A 304 28.18 36.49 15.98
C VAL A 304 27.43 37.84 15.93
N ILE A 305 27.19 38.40 14.74
CA ILE A 305 26.40 39.64 14.57
C ILE A 305 24.89 39.34 14.63
N MET A 306 24.44 38.20 14.11
CA MET A 306 23.02 37.81 14.06
C MET A 306 22.44 37.35 15.41
N VAL A 307 23.25 36.95 16.40
CA VAL A 307 22.75 36.56 17.75
C VAL A 307 22.27 37.77 18.57
N ASN A 308 22.56 39.00 18.15
CA ASN A 308 22.20 40.22 18.91
C ASN A 308 21.01 41.01 18.36
N ASN A 309 20.25 40.48 17.40
CA ASN A 309 19.12 41.21 16.82
C ASN A 309 17.85 40.36 16.59
N ASN A 310 17.51 39.50 17.56
CA ASN A 310 16.14 38.99 17.64
C ASN A 310 15.23 40.08 18.23
N GLY A 311 14.71 40.93 17.35
CA GLY A 311 13.55 41.77 17.58
C GLY A 311 12.54 41.51 16.45
N ASP A 312 11.40 40.93 16.84
CA ASP A 312 10.18 40.60 16.11
C ASP A 312 9.92 41.31 14.76
N GLY A 313 9.42 40.54 13.79
CA GLY A 313 8.84 41.04 12.54
C GLY A 313 8.29 39.91 11.66
N ASP A 314 7.05 39.52 11.93
CA ASP A 314 6.22 38.58 11.17
C ASP A 314 5.55 39.31 9.99
N GLU A 315 5.87 38.96 8.74
CA GLU A 315 5.05 39.31 7.57
C GLU A 315 5.07 38.15 6.55
N ASN A 316 3.92 37.50 6.42
CA ASN A 316 3.58 36.54 5.37
C ASN A 316 3.18 37.30 4.09
N ASP A 317 3.65 36.86 2.93
CA ASP A 317 3.00 37.11 1.64
C ASP A 317 3.06 35.83 0.80
N GLU A 318 1.89 35.20 0.56
CA GLU A 318 1.68 34.15 -0.43
C GLU A 318 0.97 34.77 -1.66
N GLU A 319 1.56 34.61 -2.85
CA GLU A 319 0.87 34.87 -4.12
C GLU A 319 0.56 33.55 -4.83
N ASP A 320 -0.75 33.33 -5.04
CA ASP A 320 -1.38 32.25 -5.78
C ASP A 320 -1.03 32.25 -7.29
N ASN A 321 -0.89 31.06 -7.86
CA ASN A 321 -0.91 30.87 -9.32
C ASN A 321 -1.78 29.64 -9.67
N GLU A 322 -3.07 29.88 -9.90
CA GLU A 322 -4.04 28.90 -10.39
C GLU A 322 -4.10 28.91 -11.93
N SER A 323 -3.52 27.92 -12.61
CA SER A 323 -3.98 27.55 -13.96
C SER A 323 -3.35 26.25 -14.49
N GLU A 324 -3.77 25.07 -14.00
CA GLU A 324 -3.58 23.80 -14.76
C GLU A 324 -4.46 22.61 -14.24
N LEU A 325 -5.61 22.90 -13.62
CA LEU A 325 -6.37 21.92 -12.81
C LEU A 325 -7.56 21.25 -13.52
N SER A 326 -7.62 21.30 -14.86
CA SER A 326 -8.82 20.87 -15.59
C SER A 326 -8.79 19.42 -16.09
N GLU A 327 -7.62 18.85 -16.37
CA GLU A 327 -7.55 17.53 -17.03
C GLU A 327 -7.47 16.37 -16.02
N GLU A 328 -6.84 16.58 -14.86
CA GLU A 328 -6.70 15.55 -13.81
C GLU A 328 -8.02 15.28 -13.07
N LYS A 329 -8.92 16.28 -13.00
CA LYS A 329 -10.22 16.17 -12.34
C LYS A 329 -11.19 15.22 -13.07
N MET A 330 -11.05 15.06 -14.39
CA MET A 330 -11.91 14.17 -15.19
C MET A 330 -11.56 12.67 -14.99
N LEU A 331 -10.29 12.35 -14.71
CA LEU A 331 -9.86 10.97 -14.48
C LEU A 331 -10.27 10.43 -13.09
N LEU A 332 -10.41 11.32 -12.09
CA LEU A 332 -10.89 10.94 -10.75
C LEU A 332 -12.40 10.69 -10.72
N ASP A 333 -13.19 11.43 -11.50
CA ASP A 333 -14.65 11.30 -11.52
C ASP A 333 -15.09 9.96 -12.15
N GLU A 334 -14.33 9.45 -13.13
CA GLU A 334 -14.60 8.14 -13.76
C GLU A 334 -14.29 6.97 -12.80
N SER A 335 -13.34 7.15 -11.87
CA SER A 335 -13.06 6.20 -10.78
C SER A 335 -14.15 6.22 -9.71
N GLU A 336 -14.67 7.41 -9.35
CA GLU A 336 -15.77 7.54 -8.38
C GLU A 336 -17.08 6.94 -8.92
N LEU A 337 -17.33 7.04 -10.24
CA LEU A 337 -18.50 6.44 -10.87
C LEU A 337 -18.47 4.90 -10.87
N MET A 338 -17.27 4.31 -11.00
CA MET A 338 -17.09 2.85 -11.00
C MET A 338 -17.16 2.26 -9.59
N ASP A 339 -16.64 2.97 -8.58
CA ASP A 339 -16.69 2.56 -7.18
C ASP A 339 -18.11 2.67 -6.59
N ASN A 340 -18.88 3.70 -6.97
CA ASN A 340 -20.26 3.87 -6.50
C ASN A 340 -21.20 2.74 -6.97
N LEU A 341 -20.97 2.22 -8.19
CA LEU A 341 -21.74 1.10 -8.75
C LEU A 341 -21.43 -0.24 -8.05
N GLU A 342 -20.23 -0.41 -7.51
CA GLU A 342 -19.87 -1.59 -6.70
C GLU A 342 -20.34 -1.46 -5.25
N THR A 343 -20.40 -0.25 -4.69
CA THR A 343 -20.92 -0.03 -3.32
C THR A 343 -22.43 -0.06 -3.23
N GLU A 344 -23.17 0.43 -4.25
CA GLU A 344 -24.64 0.30 -4.28
C GLU A 344 -25.06 -1.17 -4.40
N GLY A 345 -24.33 -1.98 -5.18
CA GLY A 345 -24.52 -3.43 -5.22
C GLY A 345 -24.20 -4.18 -3.91
N LEU A 346 -23.62 -3.50 -2.91
CA LEU A 346 -23.33 -4.04 -1.58
C LEU A 346 -24.21 -3.42 -0.47
N GLN A 347 -24.98 -2.37 -0.78
CA GLN A 347 -25.84 -1.71 0.18
C GLN A 347 -27.22 -2.40 0.27
N ASP A 348 -27.69 -2.98 -0.83
CA ASP A 348 -28.82 -3.93 -0.86
C ASP A 348 -28.51 -5.24 -0.10
N ASP A 349 -27.22 -5.58 0.09
CA ASP A 349 -26.76 -6.83 0.72
C ASP A 349 -26.74 -6.76 2.27
N PHE A 350 -27.04 -5.59 2.88
CA PHE A 350 -26.86 -5.38 4.33
C PHE A 350 -27.96 -4.60 5.06
N SER A 351 -29.00 -4.08 4.40
CA SER A 351 -30.06 -3.34 5.08
C SER A 351 -31.14 -4.20 5.75
N ASP A 352 -31.27 -5.49 5.42
CA ASP A 352 -32.43 -6.29 5.90
C ASP A 352 -32.19 -7.14 7.17
N SER A 353 -31.06 -6.94 7.86
CA SER A 353 -30.76 -7.70 9.08
C SER A 353 -31.25 -7.05 10.38
N ASP A 354 -31.73 -5.80 10.36
CA ASP A 354 -31.94 -5.04 11.61
C ASP A 354 -33.40 -4.81 12.02
N ASN A 355 -34.41 -5.37 11.32
CA ASN A 355 -35.82 -5.10 11.66
C ASN A 355 -36.65 -6.28 12.21
N GLU A 356 -36.05 -7.45 12.49
CA GLU A 356 -36.80 -8.60 13.05
C GLU A 356 -36.25 -9.06 14.42
N MET A 357 -35.99 -8.12 15.33
CA MET A 357 -35.85 -8.41 16.76
C MET A 357 -36.56 -7.38 17.65
N LEU A 358 -37.79 -7.00 17.27
CA LEU A 358 -38.74 -6.31 18.14
C LEU A 358 -40.19 -6.54 17.67
N MET A 359 -40.67 -7.79 17.77
CA MET A 359 -42.02 -8.11 18.27
C MET A 359 -42.17 -9.61 18.57
#